data_AF-W8VXH5-F1
#
_entry.id   AF-W8VXH5-F1
#
_cell.length_a   1.000
_cell.length_b   1.000
_cell.length_c   1.000
_cell.angle_alpha   90.00
_cell.angle_beta   90.00
_cell.angle_gamma   90.00
#
_symmetry.space_group_name_H-M   'P 1'
#
loop_
_entity.id
_entity.type
_entity.pdbx_description
1 polymer ?
#
loop_
_entity_poly.entity_id
_entity_poly.type
_entity_poly.pdbx_seq_one_letter_code
_entity_poly.pdbx_strand_id
1 'polypeptide(L)'
;MTWKLTFKGKLSTSFFNRLSQVVNDADYICAMMSFKRILDFYIQSSLHVSLCFVAFYTVVSLEMGFAPSMLELVAVGCSTLVGYNIAKYVHLLKENFQFNVAIKILTGVSALIAVIAVFQLGVYAVILFGVCSILTALYSLPEIIGKSFRQIPVVKLITIGVSWSVLAVLLPHIMYENGNYFKTHSAFHFISSPDYQELVSAVLKYALFVIALCIPFEIRDLKYDAPELRTLPQLIGVEKTKYVGIFLLLIYGAMELENYGDQQLTVILTGCILTLTALSIWFADRFKSDYYASLFVEAIPILWLGLFVVFGI
;
A
#
# COMPACT_ATOMS: atom_id res chain seq x y z
N MET A 1 63.44 47.09 26.76
CA MET A 1 63.91 46.00 25.89
C MET A 1 62.81 44.94 25.87
N THR A 2 61.87 45.06 24.93
CA THR A 2 60.61 44.30 24.90
C THR A 2 60.73 43.13 23.92
N TRP A 3 60.62 41.91 24.44
CA TRP A 3 60.62 40.67 23.66
C TRP A 3 59.25 40.49 22.96
N LYS A 4 59.23 40.61 21.63
CA LYS A 4 58.11 40.19 20.78
C LYS A 4 58.35 38.75 20.32
N LEU A 5 57.72 37.78 20.99
CA LEU A 5 57.58 36.42 20.47
C LEU A 5 56.58 36.44 19.29
N THR A 6 57.08 36.20 18.08
CA THR A 6 56.26 36.06 16.88
C THR A 6 56.06 34.57 16.60
N PHE A 7 54.89 34.04 16.96
CA PHE A 7 54.47 32.70 16.54
C PHE A 7 53.91 32.80 15.11
N LYS A 8 54.75 32.60 14.09
CA LYS A 8 54.32 32.35 12.71
C LYS A 8 54.29 30.84 12.48
N GLY A 9 53.22 30.19 12.92
CA GLY A 9 52.96 28.78 12.63
C GLY A 9 52.41 28.63 11.21
N LYS A 10 53.14 27.92 10.35
CA LYS A 10 52.59 27.28 9.13
C LYS A 10 51.57 26.21 9.57
N LEU A 11 50.36 26.61 9.95
CA LEU A 11 49.21 25.71 9.88
C LEU A 11 48.96 25.45 8.40
N SER A 12 49.48 24.33 7.92
CA SER A 12 49.50 24.03 6.50
C SER A 12 48.07 23.92 5.97
N THR A 13 47.84 24.44 4.77
CA THR A 13 46.62 24.29 3.97
C THR A 13 46.11 22.85 3.92
N SER A 14 46.98 21.84 4.12
CA SER A 14 46.59 20.43 4.22
C SER A 14 45.75 20.09 5.47
N PHE A 15 45.96 20.79 6.59
CA PHE A 15 45.17 20.62 7.80
C PHE A 15 43.75 21.15 7.60
N PHE A 16 43.62 22.36 7.05
CA PHE A 16 42.32 22.96 6.72
C PHE A 16 41.54 22.15 5.68
N ASN A 17 42.22 21.59 4.67
CA ASN A 17 41.58 20.71 3.68
C ASN A 17 41.12 19.37 4.28
N ARG A 18 41.87 18.78 5.22
CA ARG A 18 41.40 17.58 5.95
C ARG A 18 40.24 17.90 6.88
N LEU A 19 40.24 19.08 7.51
CA LEU A 19 39.16 19.49 8.40
C LEU A 19 37.88 19.77 7.60
N SER A 20 37.97 20.41 6.44
CA SER A 20 36.81 20.61 5.56
C SER A 20 36.29 19.30 4.99
N GLN A 21 37.16 18.34 4.67
CA GLN A 21 36.77 17.01 4.23
C GLN A 21 36.04 16.23 5.33
N VAL A 22 36.54 16.27 6.59
CA VAL A 22 35.86 15.63 7.73
C VAL A 22 34.52 16.30 8.05
N VAL A 23 34.42 17.63 7.95
CA VAL A 23 33.16 18.35 8.14
C VAL A 23 32.16 17.98 7.04
N ASN A 24 32.58 17.97 5.78
CA ASN A 24 31.73 17.53 4.67
C ASN A 24 31.28 16.08 4.86
N ASP A 25 32.18 15.16 5.20
CA ASP A 25 31.85 13.75 5.46
C ASP A 25 30.86 13.61 6.64
N ALA A 26 31.02 14.41 7.70
CA ALA A 26 30.09 14.46 8.82
C ALA A 26 28.72 15.02 8.41
N ASP A 27 28.67 16.06 7.57
CA ASP A 27 27.44 16.63 7.03
C ASP A 27 26.74 15.64 6.10
N TYR A 28 27.48 14.92 5.25
CA TYR A 28 26.95 13.83 4.42
C TYR A 28 26.39 12.69 5.27
N ILE A 29 27.09 12.27 6.32
CA ILE A 29 26.62 11.24 7.26
C ILE A 29 25.36 11.73 7.99
N CYS A 30 25.34 12.98 8.44
CA CYS A 30 24.19 13.58 9.13
C CYS A 30 22.96 13.71 8.22
N ALA A 31 23.17 14.12 6.97
CA ALA A 31 22.12 14.17 5.94
C ALA A 31 21.59 12.76 5.61
N MET A 32 22.47 11.77 5.48
CA MET A 32 22.08 10.37 5.23
C MET A 32 21.29 9.77 6.40
N MET A 33 21.68 10.07 7.64
CA MET A 33 20.93 9.67 8.84
C MET A 33 19.57 10.36 8.93
N SER A 34 19.48 11.63 8.54
CA SER A 34 18.23 12.40 8.53
C SER A 34 17.26 11.90 7.45
N PHE A 35 17.75 11.66 6.23
CA PHE A 35 16.96 11.09 5.15
C PHE A 35 16.42 9.70 5.51
N LYS A 36 17.28 8.82 6.05
CA LYS A 36 16.85 7.50 6.51
C LYS A 36 15.76 7.61 7.58
N ARG A 37 15.89 8.52 8.54
CA ARG A 37 14.88 8.71 9.59
C ARG A 37 13.52 9.16 9.05
N ILE A 38 13.50 10.03 8.04
CA ILE A 38 12.26 10.45 7.36
C ILE A 38 11.63 9.27 6.61
N LEU A 39 12.44 8.52 5.87
CA LEU A 39 11.99 7.34 5.12
C LEU A 39 11.44 6.25 6.05
N ASP A 40 12.14 5.99 7.15
CA ASP A 40 11.71 5.05 8.17
C ASP A 40 10.37 5.49 8.79
N PHE A 41 10.21 6.78 9.11
CA PHE A 41 8.93 7.30 9.57
C PHE A 41 7.81 7.13 8.53
N TYR A 42 8.09 7.44 7.27
CA TYR A 42 7.13 7.32 6.16
C TYR A 42 6.61 5.89 5.98
N ILE A 43 7.49 4.89 6.08
CA ILE A 43 7.12 3.47 5.97
C ILE A 43 6.46 2.97 7.26
N GLN A 44 7.02 3.29 8.43
CA GLN A 44 6.50 2.82 9.72
C GLN A 44 5.12 3.38 10.02
N SER A 45 4.86 4.65 9.69
CA SER A 45 3.56 5.32 9.87
C SER A 45 2.45 4.88 8.91
N SER A 46 2.75 3.95 8.01
CA SER A 46 1.82 3.45 6.98
C SER A 46 1.31 4.53 6.00
N LEU A 47 2.04 5.65 5.90
CA LEU A 47 1.77 6.69 4.89
C LEU A 47 2.02 6.15 3.48
N HIS A 48 3.09 5.36 3.30
CA HIS A 48 3.43 4.80 1.99
C HIS A 48 2.31 3.91 1.44
N VAL A 49 1.90 2.90 2.20
CA VAL A 49 0.82 1.99 1.81
C VAL A 49 -0.50 2.70 1.57
N SER A 50 -0.82 3.72 2.38
CA SER A 50 -2.01 4.55 2.20
C SER A 50 -1.99 5.25 0.83
N LEU A 51 -0.87 5.86 0.45
CA LEU A 51 -0.71 6.49 -0.87
C LEU A 51 -0.75 5.47 -2.01
N CYS A 52 -0.16 4.29 -1.82
CA CYS A 52 -0.21 3.21 -2.81
C CYS A 52 -1.63 2.73 -3.05
N PHE A 53 -2.43 2.60 -1.98
CA PHE A 53 -3.83 2.22 -2.14
C PHE A 53 -4.69 3.34 -2.73
N VAL A 54 -4.42 4.61 -2.42
CA VAL A 54 -5.06 5.73 -3.11
C VAL A 54 -4.76 5.70 -4.60
N ALA A 55 -3.50 5.44 -4.99
CA ALA A 55 -3.14 5.31 -6.40
C ALA A 55 -3.83 4.11 -7.07
N PHE A 56 -3.87 2.97 -6.39
CA PHE A 56 -4.61 1.79 -6.86
C PHE A 56 -6.10 2.09 -7.05
N TYR A 57 -6.74 2.71 -6.06
CA TYR A 57 -8.12 3.17 -6.13
C TYR A 57 -8.36 4.06 -7.35
N THR A 58 -7.49 5.05 -7.57
CA THR A 58 -7.63 5.96 -8.72
C THR A 58 -7.49 5.22 -10.05
N VAL A 59 -6.52 4.31 -10.19
CA VAL A 59 -6.37 3.49 -11.40
C VAL A 59 -7.63 2.69 -11.68
N VAL A 60 -8.15 1.99 -10.66
CA VAL A 60 -9.37 1.18 -10.79
C VAL A 60 -10.56 2.04 -11.20
N SER A 61 -10.75 3.19 -10.55
CA SER A 61 -11.82 4.13 -10.90
C SER A 61 -11.70 4.61 -12.35
N LEU A 62 -10.50 4.96 -12.81
CA LEU A 62 -10.26 5.43 -14.18
C LEU A 62 -10.51 4.33 -15.22
N GLU A 63 -10.05 3.09 -14.99
CA GLU A 63 -10.36 1.96 -15.88
C GLU A 63 -11.87 1.71 -15.99
N MET A 64 -12.61 1.95 -14.90
CA MET A 64 -14.07 1.85 -14.88
C MET A 64 -14.78 3.11 -15.44
N GLY A 65 -14.04 4.11 -15.92
CA GLY A 65 -14.60 5.33 -16.50
C GLY A 65 -15.04 6.38 -15.48
N PHE A 66 -14.60 6.27 -14.21
CA PHE A 66 -14.92 7.21 -13.14
C PHE A 66 -13.73 8.08 -12.75
N ALA A 67 -13.96 9.39 -12.63
CA ALA A 67 -12.98 10.32 -12.07
C ALA A 67 -13.25 10.49 -10.56
N PRO A 68 -12.38 9.97 -9.66
CA PRO A 68 -12.64 10.03 -8.23
C PRO A 68 -12.52 11.45 -7.69
N SER A 69 -13.46 11.83 -6.82
CA SER A 69 -13.44 13.12 -6.14
C SER A 69 -12.37 13.19 -5.04
N MET A 70 -11.95 14.40 -4.67
CA MET A 70 -10.99 14.58 -3.58
C MET A 70 -11.50 14.00 -2.24
N LEU A 71 -12.81 14.02 -2.02
CA LEU A 71 -13.43 13.44 -0.82
C LEU A 71 -13.25 11.92 -0.77
N GLU A 72 -13.39 11.23 -1.90
CA GLU A 72 -13.13 9.79 -2.01
C GLU A 72 -11.66 9.47 -1.71
N LEU A 73 -10.72 10.22 -2.33
CA LEU A 73 -9.29 10.01 -2.12
C LEU A 73 -8.90 10.22 -0.65
N VAL A 74 -9.46 11.24 0.01
CA VAL A 74 -9.24 11.49 1.44
C VAL A 74 -9.82 10.36 2.29
N ALA A 75 -11.05 9.92 2.00
CA ALA A 75 -11.70 8.83 2.73
C ALA A 75 -10.92 7.52 2.61
N VAL A 76 -10.54 7.14 1.39
CA VAL A 76 -9.75 5.93 1.08
C VAL A 76 -8.38 6.01 1.75
N GLY A 77 -7.66 7.11 1.56
CA GLY A 77 -6.31 7.28 2.10
C GLY A 77 -6.28 7.26 3.63
N CYS A 78 -7.12 8.08 4.29
CA CYS A 78 -7.14 8.16 5.74
C CYS A 78 -7.64 6.85 6.38
N SER A 79 -8.66 6.20 5.81
CA SER A 79 -9.16 4.91 6.32
C SER A 79 -8.09 3.82 6.22
N THR A 80 -7.33 3.79 5.11
CA THR A 80 -6.24 2.83 4.91
C THR A 80 -5.12 3.06 5.90
N LEU A 81 -4.68 4.31 6.09
CA LEU A 81 -3.65 4.65 7.08
C LEU A 81 -4.06 4.15 8.47
N VAL A 82 -5.30 4.43 8.88
CA VAL A 82 -5.84 4.02 10.17
C VAL A 82 -5.90 2.50 10.29
N GLY A 83 -6.45 1.81 9.30
CA GLY A 83 -6.56 0.35 9.30
C GLY A 83 -5.20 -0.34 9.44
N TYR A 84 -4.20 0.09 8.66
CA TYR A 84 -2.85 -0.46 8.72
C TYR A 84 -2.12 -0.12 10.04
N ASN A 85 -2.26 1.11 10.55
CA ASN A 85 -1.65 1.46 11.83
C ASN A 85 -2.28 0.72 13.01
N ILE A 86 -3.60 0.54 13.02
CA ILE A 86 -4.26 -0.30 14.03
C ILE A 86 -3.74 -1.74 13.91
N ALA A 87 -3.77 -2.35 12.72
CA ALA A 87 -3.28 -3.71 12.53
C ALA A 87 -1.80 -3.89 12.96
N LYS A 88 -0.95 -2.91 12.67
CA LYS A 88 0.48 -2.94 12.99
C LYS A 88 0.77 -2.70 14.48
N TYR A 89 0.02 -1.82 15.16
CA TYR A 89 0.40 -1.32 16.49
C TYR A 89 -0.56 -1.68 17.63
N VAL A 90 -1.69 -2.34 17.37
CA VAL A 90 -2.67 -2.71 18.42
C VAL A 90 -2.08 -3.57 19.54
N HIS A 91 -1.14 -4.47 19.22
CA HIS A 91 -0.45 -5.31 20.21
C HIS A 91 0.68 -4.57 20.96
N LEU A 92 1.05 -3.37 20.49
CA LEU A 92 2.12 -2.55 21.04
C LEU A 92 1.57 -1.30 21.77
N LEU A 93 0.27 -1.27 22.09
CA LEU A 93 -0.35 -0.08 22.70
C LEU A 93 0.31 0.35 24.02
N LYS A 94 0.80 -0.62 24.80
CA LYS A 94 1.52 -0.42 26.07
C LYS A 94 3.04 -0.32 25.92
N GLU A 95 3.56 -0.63 24.74
CA GLU A 95 4.99 -0.67 24.43
C GLU A 95 5.44 0.69 23.87
N ASN A 96 6.73 1.00 24.05
CA ASN A 96 7.36 2.15 23.40
C ASN A 96 8.11 1.68 22.16
N PHE A 97 7.65 2.10 20.99
CA PHE A 97 8.29 1.85 19.70
C PHE A 97 8.76 3.15 19.04
N GLN A 98 9.56 3.01 17.98
CA GLN A 98 10.09 4.14 17.23
C GLN A 98 8.94 5.01 16.69
N PHE A 99 9.00 6.32 16.94
CA PHE A 99 7.96 7.28 16.53
C PHE A 99 6.56 7.09 17.17
N ASN A 100 6.42 6.34 18.27
CA ASN A 100 5.15 6.01 18.94
C ASN A 100 4.15 7.18 19.03
N VAL A 101 4.58 8.30 19.61
CA VAL A 101 3.72 9.49 19.80
C VAL A 101 3.25 10.07 18.47
N ALA A 102 4.17 10.25 17.51
CA ALA A 102 3.85 10.82 16.20
C ALA A 102 2.88 9.92 15.42
N ILE A 103 3.09 8.60 15.45
CA ILE A 103 2.22 7.62 14.79
C ILE A 103 0.83 7.60 15.44
N LYS A 104 0.75 7.65 16.78
CA LYS A 104 -0.53 7.72 17.51
C LYS A 104 -1.31 9.00 17.17
N ILE A 105 -0.64 10.15 17.15
CA ILE A 105 -1.26 11.44 16.78
C ILE A 105 -1.74 11.38 15.33
N LEU A 106 -0.88 10.97 14.40
CA LEU A 106 -1.23 10.84 12.99
C LEU A 106 -2.43 9.92 12.79
N THR A 107 -2.43 8.75 13.43
CA THR A 107 -3.53 7.78 13.36
C THR A 107 -4.82 8.37 13.93
N GLY A 108 -4.77 9.08 15.05
CA GLY A 108 -5.95 9.73 15.65
C GLY A 108 -6.54 10.83 14.77
N VAL A 109 -5.69 11.70 14.20
CA VAL A 109 -6.11 12.75 13.27
C VAL A 109 -6.68 12.14 11.98
N SER A 110 -6.00 11.16 11.39
CA SER A 110 -6.50 10.45 10.21
C SER A 110 -7.80 9.70 10.49
N ALA A 111 -8.01 9.15 11.68
CA ALA A 111 -9.26 8.50 12.05
C ALA A 111 -10.42 9.50 12.09
N LEU A 112 -10.20 10.69 12.66
CA LEU A 112 -11.21 11.74 12.66
C LEU A 112 -11.57 12.18 11.23
N ILE A 113 -10.56 12.41 10.39
CA ILE A 113 -10.76 12.79 8.99
C ILE A 113 -11.47 11.67 8.22
N ALA A 114 -11.07 10.42 8.40
CA ALA A 114 -11.68 9.25 7.76
C ALA A 114 -13.16 9.14 8.12
N VAL A 115 -13.51 9.25 9.41
CA VAL A 115 -14.91 9.24 9.86
C VAL A 115 -15.68 10.36 9.18
N ILE A 116 -15.21 11.62 9.27
CA ILE A 116 -15.91 12.75 8.65
C ILE A 116 -16.10 12.54 7.14
N ALA A 117 -15.06 12.14 6.43
CA ALA A 117 -15.10 11.94 4.98
C ALA A 117 -16.04 10.80 4.57
N VAL A 118 -15.96 9.64 5.23
CA VAL A 118 -16.80 8.47 4.92
C VAL A 118 -18.28 8.78 5.19
N PHE A 119 -18.60 9.49 6.28
CA PHE A 119 -19.98 9.92 6.54
C PHE A 119 -20.49 10.93 5.50
N GLN A 120 -19.62 11.80 4.98
CA GLN A 120 -19.98 12.74 3.91
C GLN A 120 -20.21 12.04 2.56
N LEU A 121 -19.54 10.92 2.28
CA LEU A 121 -19.79 10.10 1.09
C LEU A 121 -21.16 9.40 1.12
N GLY A 122 -21.80 9.31 2.30
CA GLY A 122 -23.17 8.81 2.46
C GLY A 122 -23.24 7.40 3.05
N VAL A 123 -24.48 6.96 3.34
CA VAL A 123 -24.73 5.73 4.13
C VAL A 123 -24.18 4.46 3.48
N TYR A 124 -24.22 4.36 2.16
CA TYR A 124 -23.72 3.19 1.45
C TYR A 124 -22.19 3.09 1.47
N ALA A 125 -21.49 4.23 1.41
CA ALA A 125 -20.06 4.28 1.67
C ALA A 125 -19.76 3.86 3.12
N VAL A 126 -20.50 4.37 4.10
CA VAL A 126 -20.34 3.94 5.51
C VAL A 126 -20.49 2.43 5.66
N ILE A 127 -21.49 1.82 5.02
CA ILE A 127 -21.68 0.35 5.03
C ILE A 127 -20.49 -0.35 4.38
N LEU A 128 -20.06 0.07 3.19
CA LEU A 128 -18.95 -0.54 2.45
C LEU A 128 -17.63 -0.47 3.25
N PHE A 129 -17.27 0.71 3.75
CA PHE A 129 -16.09 0.91 4.59
C PHE A 129 -16.21 0.11 5.90
N GLY A 130 -17.40 0.03 6.49
CA GLY A 130 -17.68 -0.77 7.68
C GLY A 130 -17.42 -2.26 7.44
N VAL A 131 -17.95 -2.83 6.34
CA VAL A 131 -17.71 -4.23 5.96
C VAL A 131 -16.23 -4.50 5.72
N CYS A 132 -15.53 -3.65 4.96
CA CYS A 132 -14.09 -3.81 4.70
C CYS A 132 -13.26 -3.69 5.99
N SER A 133 -13.66 -2.79 6.91
CA SER A 133 -13.01 -2.63 8.21
C SER A 133 -13.22 -3.85 9.09
N ILE A 134 -14.42 -4.43 9.12
CA ILE A 134 -14.71 -5.67 9.85
C ILE A 134 -13.88 -6.83 9.30
N LEU A 135 -13.87 -7.02 7.97
CA LEU A 135 -13.06 -8.06 7.33
C LEU A 135 -11.58 -7.94 7.71
N THR A 136 -11.04 -6.72 7.65
CA THR A 136 -9.64 -6.45 8.01
C THR A 136 -9.38 -6.66 9.50
N ALA A 137 -10.31 -6.25 10.37
CA ALA A 137 -10.22 -6.41 11.82
C ALA A 137 -10.28 -7.87 12.26
N LEU A 138 -11.13 -8.70 11.65
CA LEU A 138 -11.28 -10.12 11.96
C LEU A 138 -9.97 -10.90 11.79
N TYR A 139 -9.14 -10.50 10.84
CA TYR A 139 -7.80 -11.06 10.66
C TYR A 139 -6.74 -10.38 11.55
N SER A 140 -6.79 -9.05 11.68
CA SER A 140 -5.72 -8.26 12.32
C SER A 140 -5.78 -8.22 13.85
N LEU A 141 -6.91 -8.62 14.46
CA LEU A 141 -7.14 -8.55 15.92
C LEU A 141 -7.26 -9.93 16.58
N PRO A 142 -6.15 -10.69 16.73
CA PRO A 142 -6.15 -11.94 17.50
C PRO A 142 -6.60 -11.79 18.96
N GLU A 143 -6.13 -10.74 19.62
CA GLU A 143 -6.19 -10.62 21.09
C GLU A 143 -7.59 -10.29 21.62
N ILE A 144 -8.50 -9.84 20.75
CA ILE A 144 -9.84 -9.39 21.14
C ILE A 144 -10.89 -10.51 20.96
N ILE A 145 -10.63 -11.50 20.08
CA ILE A 145 -11.66 -12.48 19.63
C ILE A 145 -11.32 -13.94 20.05
N GLY A 146 -10.12 -14.21 20.59
CA GLY A 146 -9.68 -15.56 20.97
C GLY A 146 -8.76 -16.19 19.91
N LYS A 147 -8.72 -17.53 19.79
CA LYS A 147 -7.87 -18.22 18.77
C LYS A 147 -8.14 -17.62 17.39
N SER A 148 -7.16 -16.88 16.88
CA SER A 148 -7.33 -16.01 15.72
C SER A 148 -7.38 -16.77 14.40
N PHE A 149 -8.17 -16.25 13.45
CA PHE A 149 -8.06 -16.59 12.02
C PHE A 149 -6.62 -16.42 11.48
N ARG A 150 -5.72 -15.74 12.20
CA ARG A 150 -4.27 -15.67 11.97
C ARG A 150 -3.57 -17.03 11.91
N GLN A 151 -4.16 -18.08 12.49
CA GLN A 151 -3.64 -19.46 12.39
C GLN A 151 -4.11 -20.19 11.12
N ILE A 152 -5.00 -19.58 10.31
CA ILE A 152 -5.42 -20.14 9.03
C ILE A 152 -4.50 -19.55 7.95
N PRO A 153 -3.62 -20.37 7.35
CA PRO A 153 -2.79 -19.97 6.23
C PRO A 153 -3.59 -19.25 5.14
N VAL A 154 -2.97 -18.31 4.43
CA VAL A 154 -3.50 -17.72 3.19
C VAL A 154 -4.73 -16.80 3.37
N VAL A 155 -5.52 -16.96 4.45
CA VAL A 155 -6.67 -16.09 4.75
C VAL A 155 -6.25 -14.63 4.88
N LYS A 156 -5.06 -14.36 5.44
CA LYS A 156 -4.46 -13.01 5.44
C LYS A 156 -4.44 -12.38 4.05
N LEU A 157 -3.88 -13.10 3.08
CA LEU A 157 -3.69 -12.61 1.71
C LEU A 157 -5.03 -12.41 1.01
N ILE A 158 -5.93 -13.39 1.17
CA ILE A 158 -7.27 -13.32 0.58
C ILE A 158 -8.04 -12.13 1.15
N THR A 159 -8.02 -11.94 2.47
CA THR A 159 -8.71 -10.81 3.11
C THR A 159 -8.17 -9.47 2.66
N ILE A 160 -6.84 -9.30 2.53
CA ILE A 160 -6.25 -8.05 2.01
C ILE A 160 -6.69 -7.83 0.56
N GLY A 161 -6.54 -8.84 -0.29
CA GLY A 161 -6.90 -8.76 -1.71
C GLY A 161 -8.37 -8.45 -1.93
N VAL A 162 -9.26 -9.10 -1.17
CA VAL A 162 -10.71 -8.87 -1.24
C VAL A 162 -11.07 -7.49 -0.70
N SER A 163 -10.56 -7.08 0.46
CA SER A 163 -10.87 -5.75 1.03
C SER A 163 -10.42 -4.62 0.10
N TRP A 164 -9.23 -4.73 -0.50
CA TRP A 164 -8.71 -3.72 -1.44
C TRP A 164 -9.55 -3.66 -2.71
N SER A 165 -9.79 -4.81 -3.35
CA SER A 165 -10.53 -4.88 -4.61
C SER A 165 -12.01 -4.49 -4.47
N VAL A 166 -12.69 -4.98 -3.42
CA VAL A 166 -14.09 -4.64 -3.15
C VAL A 166 -14.26 -3.14 -2.93
N LEU A 167 -13.40 -2.53 -2.11
CA LEU A 167 -13.48 -1.09 -1.87
C LEU A 167 -13.16 -0.29 -3.15
N ALA A 168 -12.13 -0.71 -3.91
CA ALA A 168 -11.72 0.00 -5.11
C ALA A 168 -12.73 -0.08 -6.26
N VAL A 169 -13.43 -1.20 -6.42
CA VAL A 169 -14.41 -1.39 -7.49
C VAL A 169 -15.78 -0.82 -7.10
N LEU A 170 -16.26 -1.09 -5.88
CA LEU A 170 -17.63 -0.74 -5.51
C LEU A 170 -17.80 0.73 -5.13
N LEU A 171 -16.81 1.35 -4.48
CA LEU A 171 -16.94 2.74 -4.05
C LEU A 171 -17.19 3.73 -5.21
N PRO A 172 -16.43 3.74 -6.32
CA PRO A 172 -16.68 4.71 -7.40
C PRO A 172 -18.05 4.48 -8.05
N HIS A 173 -18.51 3.24 -8.12
CA HIS A 173 -19.84 2.91 -8.63
C HIS A 173 -20.97 3.48 -7.74
N ILE A 174 -20.87 3.29 -6.41
CA ILE A 174 -21.81 3.86 -5.44
C ILE A 174 -21.79 5.41 -5.53
N MET A 175 -20.62 6.03 -5.75
CA MET A 175 -20.52 7.49 -5.86
C MET A 175 -21.16 8.02 -7.16
N TYR A 176 -20.96 7.33 -8.28
CA TYR A 176 -21.57 7.70 -9.55
C TYR A 176 -23.11 7.63 -9.50
N GLU A 177 -23.67 6.55 -8.94
CA GLU A 177 -25.13 6.39 -8.78
C GLU A 177 -25.74 7.49 -7.90
N ASN A 178 -25.02 7.94 -6.86
CA ASN A 178 -25.49 9.03 -6.00
C ASN A 178 -25.44 10.42 -6.67
N GLY A 179 -24.55 10.61 -7.66
CA GLY A 179 -24.38 11.88 -8.38
C GLY A 179 -25.38 12.10 -9.52
N ASN A 180 -25.83 11.03 -10.19
CA ASN A 180 -26.81 11.07 -11.27
C ASN A 180 -28.18 10.61 -10.78
N TYR A 181 -29.10 11.56 -10.55
CA TYR A 181 -30.54 11.39 -10.32
C TYR A 181 -31.06 9.94 -10.15
N PHE A 182 -30.87 9.35 -8.97
CA PHE A 182 -31.87 8.43 -8.42
C PHE A 182 -31.99 8.55 -6.91
N LYS A 183 -32.89 9.45 -6.52
CA LYS A 183 -33.36 9.66 -5.15
C LYS A 183 -34.21 8.50 -4.59
N THR A 184 -34.18 7.30 -5.17
CA THR A 184 -35.19 6.27 -4.85
C THR A 184 -34.81 4.80 -5.06
N HIS A 185 -33.60 4.47 -5.54
CA HIS A 185 -33.17 3.07 -5.65
C HIS A 185 -32.00 2.78 -4.72
N SER A 186 -31.99 1.60 -4.13
CA SER A 186 -30.90 1.10 -3.29
C SER A 186 -29.58 1.20 -4.05
N ALA A 187 -28.51 1.74 -3.47
CA ALA A 187 -27.18 1.79 -4.13
C ALA A 187 -26.50 0.42 -4.30
N PHE A 188 -27.28 -0.66 -4.20
CA PHE A 188 -26.92 -2.03 -4.54
C PHE A 188 -27.83 -2.55 -5.67
N HIS A 189 -28.52 -1.67 -6.39
CA HIS A 189 -29.39 -2.05 -7.50
C HIS A 189 -28.59 -2.73 -8.63
N PHE A 190 -27.30 -2.38 -8.77
CA PHE A 190 -26.35 -3.09 -9.63
C PHE A 190 -26.23 -4.59 -9.34
N ILE A 191 -26.52 -5.06 -8.11
CA ILE A 191 -26.52 -6.50 -7.80
C ILE A 191 -27.62 -7.24 -8.57
N SER A 192 -28.67 -6.52 -8.95
CA SER A 192 -29.80 -7.04 -9.73
C SER A 192 -29.74 -6.61 -11.20
N SER A 193 -28.73 -5.83 -11.62
CA SER A 193 -28.57 -5.41 -13.01
C SER A 193 -27.76 -6.44 -13.81
N PRO A 194 -27.87 -6.43 -15.15
CA PRO A 194 -27.02 -7.25 -16.02
C PRO A 194 -25.50 -7.03 -15.77
N ASP A 195 -25.14 -5.86 -15.23
CA ASP A 195 -23.76 -5.42 -15.01
C ASP A 195 -23.11 -6.03 -13.75
N TYR A 196 -23.86 -6.78 -12.94
CA TYR A 196 -23.32 -7.49 -11.77
C TYR A 196 -22.15 -8.41 -12.12
N GLN A 197 -22.22 -9.08 -13.28
CA GLN A 197 -21.16 -10.00 -13.73
C GLN A 197 -19.85 -9.26 -13.98
N GLU A 198 -19.91 -8.06 -14.57
CA GLU A 198 -18.75 -7.22 -14.82
C GLU A 198 -18.12 -6.74 -13.50
N LEU A 199 -18.93 -6.34 -12.52
CA LEU A 199 -18.45 -5.94 -11.19
C LEU A 199 -17.79 -7.10 -10.44
N VAL A 200 -18.38 -8.30 -10.47
CA VAL A 200 -17.76 -9.49 -9.85
C VAL A 200 -16.46 -9.85 -10.55
N SER A 201 -16.44 -9.79 -11.88
CA SER A 201 -15.22 -10.02 -12.67
C SER A 201 -14.13 -9.00 -12.32
N ALA A 202 -14.49 -7.72 -12.20
CA ALA A 202 -13.56 -6.66 -11.80
C ALA A 202 -13.01 -6.88 -10.39
N VAL A 203 -13.87 -7.16 -9.40
CA VAL A 203 -13.43 -7.47 -8.03
C VAL A 203 -12.48 -8.67 -8.02
N LEU A 204 -12.82 -9.75 -8.75
CA LEU A 204 -11.96 -10.93 -8.85
C LEU A 204 -10.61 -10.57 -9.48
N LYS A 205 -10.62 -9.94 -10.65
CA LYS A 205 -9.43 -9.49 -11.39
C LYS A 205 -8.50 -8.72 -10.45
N TYR A 206 -9.00 -7.65 -9.83
CA TYR A 206 -8.20 -6.82 -8.93
C TYR A 206 -7.78 -7.53 -7.65
N ALA A 207 -8.58 -8.45 -7.11
CA ALA A 207 -8.17 -9.28 -5.98
C ALA A 207 -6.97 -10.17 -6.33
N LEU A 208 -6.97 -10.80 -7.52
CA LEU A 208 -5.84 -11.60 -7.99
C LEU A 208 -4.55 -10.76 -8.06
N PHE A 209 -4.65 -9.54 -8.59
CA PHE A 209 -3.52 -8.61 -8.64
C PHE A 209 -2.99 -8.26 -7.25
N VAL A 210 -3.86 -7.85 -6.32
CA VAL A 210 -3.44 -7.47 -4.97
C VAL A 210 -2.84 -8.66 -4.21
N ILE A 211 -3.42 -9.86 -4.33
CA ILE A 211 -2.87 -11.07 -3.72
C ILE A 211 -1.47 -11.36 -4.28
N ALA A 212 -1.28 -11.26 -5.60
CA ALA A 212 0.03 -11.42 -6.22
C ALA A 212 1.02 -10.35 -5.76
N LEU A 213 0.58 -9.09 -5.64
CA LEU A 213 1.38 -7.98 -5.13
C LEU A 213 1.85 -8.21 -3.68
N CYS A 214 1.08 -8.94 -2.88
CA CYS A 214 1.45 -9.29 -1.50
C CYS A 214 2.50 -10.43 -1.41
N ILE A 215 2.76 -11.18 -2.48
CA ILE A 215 3.68 -12.33 -2.45
C ILE A 215 5.12 -11.96 -2.03
N PRO A 216 5.74 -10.88 -2.53
CA PRO A 216 7.07 -10.46 -2.08
C PRO A 216 7.12 -10.15 -0.57
N PHE A 217 6.03 -9.65 0.01
CA PHE A 217 5.94 -9.37 1.44
C PHE A 217 5.95 -10.67 2.25
N GLU A 218 5.18 -11.67 1.84
CA GLU A 218 5.18 -12.98 2.51
C GLU A 218 6.55 -13.66 2.45
N ILE A 219 7.24 -13.59 1.31
CA ILE A 219 8.60 -14.14 1.17
C ILE A 219 9.59 -13.38 2.06
N ARG A 220 9.47 -12.06 2.15
CA ARG A 220 10.32 -11.23 3.02
C ARG A 220 10.07 -11.53 4.50
N ASP A 221 8.81 -11.66 4.91
CA ASP A 221 8.41 -11.81 6.31
C ASP A 221 8.77 -13.18 6.90
N LEU A 222 9.09 -14.18 6.07
CA LEU A 222 9.60 -15.49 6.50
C LEU A 222 10.74 -15.44 7.55
N LYS A 223 11.58 -14.39 7.52
CA LYS A 223 12.69 -14.23 8.48
C LYS A 223 12.24 -13.84 9.89
N TYR A 224 11.03 -13.28 10.02
CA TYR A 224 10.45 -12.77 11.27
C TYR A 224 9.22 -13.57 11.72
N ASP A 225 8.55 -14.23 10.78
CA ASP A 225 7.33 -14.97 11.03
C ASP A 225 7.58 -16.23 11.87
N ALA A 226 6.82 -16.35 12.96
CA ALA A 226 6.83 -17.55 13.78
C ALA A 226 6.26 -18.76 12.99
N PRO A 227 6.75 -19.99 13.22
CA PRO A 227 6.30 -21.18 12.49
C PRO A 227 4.79 -21.47 12.62
N GLU A 228 4.15 -21.01 13.69
CA GLU A 228 2.73 -21.22 13.96
C GLU A 228 1.80 -20.42 13.04
N LEU A 229 2.33 -19.39 12.36
CA LEU A 229 1.57 -18.55 11.41
C LEU A 229 1.20 -19.30 10.14
N ARG A 230 1.99 -20.31 9.77
CA ARG A 230 1.81 -21.15 8.57
C ARG A 230 1.54 -20.30 7.31
N THR A 231 2.38 -19.28 7.07
CA THR A 231 2.27 -18.42 5.89
C THR A 231 2.41 -19.22 4.59
N LEU A 232 1.99 -18.65 3.46
CA LEU A 232 2.04 -19.35 2.17
C LEU A 232 3.45 -19.93 1.88
N PRO A 233 4.56 -19.15 1.98
CA PRO A 233 5.88 -19.72 1.79
C PRO A 233 6.33 -20.71 2.88
N GLN A 234 5.80 -20.66 4.11
CA GLN A 234 6.06 -21.71 5.11
C GLN A 234 5.37 -23.03 4.74
N LEU A 235 4.22 -22.99 4.06
CA LEU A 235 3.47 -24.18 3.66
C LEU A 235 4.03 -24.88 2.43
N ILE A 236 4.28 -24.12 1.36
CA ILE A 236 4.59 -24.68 0.04
C ILE A 236 6.02 -24.38 -0.41
N GLY A 237 6.78 -23.61 0.37
CA GLY A 237 8.12 -23.16 0.04
C GLY A 237 8.13 -21.91 -0.83
N VAL A 238 9.25 -21.17 -0.78
CA VAL A 238 9.43 -19.88 -1.49
C VAL A 238 9.20 -20.02 -2.99
N GLU A 239 9.74 -21.06 -3.62
CA GLU A 239 9.66 -21.23 -5.08
C GLU A 239 8.21 -21.42 -5.55
N LYS A 240 7.45 -22.29 -4.88
CA LYS A 240 6.03 -22.52 -5.22
C LYS A 240 5.18 -21.28 -4.94
N THR A 241 5.49 -20.54 -3.88
CA THR A 241 4.83 -19.27 -3.58
C THR A 241 5.03 -18.24 -4.71
N LYS A 242 6.21 -18.18 -5.33
CA LYS A 242 6.43 -17.33 -6.52
C LYS A 242 5.59 -17.79 -7.70
N TYR A 243 5.55 -19.10 -7.99
CA TYR A 243 4.74 -19.64 -9.08
C TYR A 243 3.24 -19.35 -8.88
N VAL A 244 2.74 -19.46 -7.64
CA VAL A 244 1.36 -19.06 -7.31
C VAL A 244 1.13 -17.59 -7.66
N GLY A 245 1.99 -16.68 -7.20
CA GLY A 245 1.86 -15.25 -7.52
C GLY A 245 1.85 -14.95 -9.02
N ILE A 246 2.78 -15.55 -9.77
CA ILE A 246 2.87 -15.39 -11.22
C ILE A 246 1.62 -15.97 -11.91
N PHE A 247 1.14 -17.13 -11.46
CA PHE A 247 -0.06 -17.75 -12.01
C PHE A 247 -1.33 -16.88 -11.80
N LEU A 248 -1.47 -16.23 -10.65
CA LEU A 248 -2.56 -15.27 -10.41
C LEU A 248 -2.49 -14.08 -11.38
N LEU A 249 -1.30 -13.57 -11.69
CA LEU A 249 -1.12 -12.50 -12.68
C LEU A 249 -1.42 -12.97 -14.11
N LEU A 250 -1.15 -14.23 -14.45
CA LEU A 250 -1.53 -14.80 -15.74
C LEU A 250 -3.06 -14.88 -15.89
N ILE A 251 -3.77 -15.26 -14.82
CA ILE A 251 -5.24 -15.25 -14.83
C ILE A 251 -5.77 -13.83 -15.00
N TYR A 252 -5.24 -12.86 -14.24
CA TYR A 252 -5.56 -11.44 -14.43
C TYR A 252 -5.38 -11.06 -15.90
N GLY A 253 -4.19 -11.33 -16.45
CA GLY A 253 -3.85 -10.95 -17.82
C GLY A 253 -4.79 -11.58 -18.85
N ALA A 254 -5.20 -12.83 -18.65
CA ALA A 254 -6.17 -13.50 -19.52
C ALA A 254 -7.56 -12.83 -19.47
N MET A 255 -8.02 -12.43 -18.28
CA MET A 255 -9.28 -11.67 -18.13
C MET A 255 -9.18 -10.29 -18.82
N GLU A 256 -8.02 -9.64 -18.75
CA GLU A 256 -7.80 -8.31 -19.34
C GLU A 256 -7.82 -8.31 -20.88
N LEU A 257 -7.55 -9.45 -21.52
CA LEU A 257 -7.58 -9.56 -22.99
C LEU A 257 -8.97 -9.33 -23.59
N GLU A 258 -10.04 -9.51 -22.81
CA GLU A 258 -11.41 -9.22 -23.23
C GLU A 258 -11.59 -7.72 -23.57
N ASN A 259 -10.82 -6.84 -22.92
CA ASN A 259 -10.87 -5.39 -23.11
C ASN A 259 -9.94 -4.85 -24.22
N TYR A 260 -9.13 -5.72 -24.85
CA TYR A 260 -8.06 -5.30 -25.76
C TYR A 260 -8.55 -4.50 -26.98
N GLY A 261 -9.76 -4.81 -27.48
CA GLY A 261 -10.32 -4.14 -28.66
C GLY A 261 -10.58 -2.65 -28.42
N ASP A 262 -11.30 -2.33 -27.34
CA ASP A 262 -11.77 -0.97 -27.08
C ASP A 262 -10.74 -0.12 -26.31
N GLN A 263 -9.84 -0.75 -25.55
CA GLN A 263 -8.91 -0.06 -24.64
C GLN A 263 -7.45 -0.51 -24.83
N GLN A 264 -6.98 -0.59 -26.07
CA GLN A 264 -5.68 -1.17 -26.42
C GLN A 264 -4.51 -0.59 -25.60
N LEU A 265 -4.44 0.73 -25.42
CA LEU A 265 -3.36 1.38 -24.66
C LEU A 265 -3.42 1.01 -23.17
N THR A 266 -4.61 1.05 -22.56
CA THR A 266 -4.83 0.64 -21.16
C THR A 266 -4.35 -0.79 -20.94
N VAL A 267 -4.76 -1.73 -21.80
CA VAL A 267 -4.35 -3.14 -21.69
C VAL A 267 -2.84 -3.31 -21.82
N ILE A 268 -2.17 -2.55 -22.69
CA ILE A 268 -0.70 -2.58 -22.81
C ILE A 268 -0.03 -2.07 -21.53
N LEU A 269 -0.48 -0.94 -20.99
CA LEU A 269 0.08 -0.37 -19.76
C LEU A 269 -0.14 -1.30 -18.56
N THR A 270 -1.34 -1.87 -18.44
CA THR A 270 -1.67 -2.87 -17.44
C THR A 270 -0.78 -4.11 -17.60
N GLY A 271 -0.55 -4.59 -18.83
CA GLY A 271 0.41 -5.66 -19.11
C GLY A 271 1.85 -5.37 -18.66
N CYS A 272 2.32 -4.12 -18.82
CA CYS A 272 3.61 -3.68 -18.30
C CYS A 272 3.65 -3.76 -16.76
N ILE A 273 2.57 -3.36 -16.10
CA ILE A 273 2.46 -3.42 -14.63
C ILE A 273 2.42 -4.87 -14.14
N LEU A 274 1.65 -5.76 -14.77
CA LEU A 274 1.64 -7.18 -14.43
C LEU A 274 3.03 -7.81 -14.60
N THR A 275 3.74 -7.45 -15.67
CA THR A 275 5.11 -7.92 -15.92
C THR A 275 6.07 -7.43 -14.83
N LEU A 276 5.98 -6.15 -14.44
CA LEU A 276 6.78 -5.60 -13.36
C LEU A 276 6.49 -6.30 -12.02
N THR A 277 5.23 -6.57 -11.71
CA THR A 277 4.84 -7.33 -10.51
C THR A 277 5.37 -8.76 -10.56
N ALA A 278 5.31 -9.44 -11.70
CA ALA A 278 5.86 -10.78 -11.88
C ALA A 278 7.38 -10.82 -11.67
N LEU A 279 8.11 -9.84 -12.22
CA LEU A 279 9.55 -9.68 -11.96
C LEU A 279 9.82 -9.43 -10.47
N SER A 280 8.99 -8.60 -9.85
CA SER A 280 9.11 -8.27 -8.42
C SER A 280 8.95 -9.51 -7.53
N ILE A 281 8.01 -10.39 -7.88
CA ILE A 281 7.81 -11.71 -7.26
C ILE A 281 9.02 -12.61 -7.51
N TRP A 282 9.50 -12.68 -8.76
CA TRP A 282 10.60 -13.57 -9.15
C TRP A 282 11.88 -13.28 -8.36
N PHE A 283 12.17 -12.01 -8.09
CA PHE A 283 13.37 -11.58 -7.38
C PHE A 283 13.20 -11.40 -5.86
N ALA A 284 12.03 -11.73 -5.30
CA ALA A 284 11.70 -11.47 -3.89
C ALA A 284 12.60 -12.16 -2.87
N ASP A 285 13.24 -13.28 -3.20
CA ASP A 285 14.19 -13.99 -2.34
C ASP A 285 15.64 -13.50 -2.46
N ARG A 286 15.97 -12.81 -3.56
CA ARG A 286 17.30 -12.27 -3.82
C ARG A 286 17.51 -10.92 -3.14
N PHE A 287 16.47 -10.08 -3.12
CA PHE A 287 16.49 -8.77 -2.48
C PHE A 287 15.92 -8.84 -1.07
N LYS A 288 16.78 -9.11 -0.08
CA LYS A 288 16.39 -9.26 1.33
C LYS A 288 16.18 -7.93 2.09
N SER A 289 16.37 -6.79 1.41
CA SER A 289 16.19 -5.47 2.01
C SER A 289 14.73 -5.21 2.32
N ASP A 290 14.43 -4.66 3.50
CA ASP A 290 13.05 -4.31 3.86
C ASP A 290 12.47 -3.22 2.94
N TYR A 291 13.31 -2.35 2.39
CA TYR A 291 12.90 -1.34 1.41
C TYR A 291 12.47 -1.93 0.07
N TYR A 292 12.87 -3.15 -0.28
CA TYR A 292 12.45 -3.75 -1.55
C TYR A 292 10.93 -4.01 -1.55
N ALA A 293 10.41 -4.73 -0.55
CA ALA A 293 8.98 -4.98 -0.49
C ALA A 293 8.21 -3.73 -0.05
N SER A 294 8.61 -3.11 1.05
CA SER A 294 7.85 -2.02 1.70
C SER A 294 7.99 -0.64 1.05
N LEU A 295 8.76 -0.52 -0.03
CA LEU A 295 8.84 0.73 -0.78
C LEU A 295 8.73 0.48 -2.29
N PHE A 296 9.53 -0.41 -2.85
CA PHE A 296 9.50 -0.62 -4.30
C PHE A 296 8.27 -1.41 -4.77
N VAL A 297 8.03 -2.60 -4.20
CA VAL A 297 6.88 -3.44 -4.60
C VAL A 297 5.57 -2.75 -4.26
N GLU A 298 5.46 -2.18 -3.06
CA GLU A 298 4.26 -1.48 -2.62
C GLU A 298 3.90 -0.29 -3.52
N ALA A 299 4.90 0.40 -4.08
CA ALA A 299 4.71 1.55 -4.97
C ALA A 299 4.28 1.22 -6.41
N ILE A 300 4.16 -0.06 -6.79
CA ILE A 300 3.74 -0.44 -8.15
C ILE A 300 2.41 0.23 -8.58
N PRO A 301 1.36 0.33 -7.73
CA PRO A 301 0.15 1.08 -8.08
C PRO A 301 0.37 2.59 -8.27
N ILE A 302 1.35 3.19 -7.58
CA ILE A 302 1.72 4.60 -7.81
C ILE A 302 2.32 4.75 -9.21
N LEU A 303 3.20 3.83 -9.61
CA LEU A 303 3.75 3.82 -10.96
C LEU A 303 2.64 3.61 -11.99
N TRP A 304 1.68 2.73 -11.74
CA TRP A 304 0.54 2.50 -12.62
C TRP A 304 -0.26 3.78 -12.84
N LEU A 305 -0.63 4.48 -11.75
CA LEU A 305 -1.29 5.78 -11.86
C LEU A 305 -0.44 6.79 -12.64
N GLY A 306 0.87 6.83 -12.39
CA GLY A 306 1.80 7.69 -13.11
C GLY A 306 1.81 7.43 -14.62
N LEU A 307 1.74 6.16 -15.04
CA LEU A 307 1.62 5.80 -16.46
C LEU A 307 0.30 6.31 -17.05
N PHE A 308 -0.83 6.11 -16.38
CA PHE A 308 -2.13 6.58 -16.86
C PHE A 308 -2.14 8.10 -17.07
N VAL A 309 -1.64 8.85 -16.06
CA VAL A 309 -1.52 10.31 -16.13
C VAL A 309 -0.62 10.77 -17.28
N VAL A 310 0.55 10.14 -17.48
CA VAL A 310 1.49 10.52 -18.55
C VAL A 310 0.92 10.25 -19.94
N PHE A 311 0.16 9.17 -20.09
CA PHE A 311 -0.42 8.78 -21.37
C PHE A 311 -1.85 9.32 -21.60
N GLY A 312 -2.38 10.10 -20.66
CA GLY A 312 -3.67 10.79 -20.81
C GLY A 312 -4.89 9.86 -20.78
N ILE A 313 -4.81 8.77 -20.00
CA ILE A 313 -5.92 7.88 -19.65
C ILE A 313 -6.59 8.42 -18.39
#